data_AF-A0A957J6W5-F1
#
_entry.id   AF-A0A957J6W5-F1
#
_cell.length_a   1.000
_cell.length_b   1.000
_cell.length_c   1.000
_cell.angle_alpha   90.00
_cell.angle_beta   90.00
_cell.angle_gamma   90.00
#
_symmetry.space_group_name_H-M   'P 1'
#
loop_
_entity.id
_entity.type
_entity.pdbx_description
1 polymer ?
#
loop_
_entity_poly.entity_id
_entity_poly.type
_entity_poly.pdbx_seq_one_letter_code
_entity_poly.pdbx_strand_id
1 'polypeptide(L)' 'MSFWVSANTAVSPMTRSEIKAALASEIKTLVGLYHHRTQTPYTTIHQELNQRQGVQSQTMCTEAQLRERVRLLEQMMGR' A
#
# COMPACT_ATOMS: atom_id res chain seq x y z
N MET A 1 -29.58 35.31 -6.83
CA MET A 1 -29.89 33.93 -6.42
C MET A 1 -28.76 33.03 -6.90
N SER A 2 -27.78 32.76 -6.05
CA SER A 2 -26.61 31.95 -6.41
C SER A 2 -26.91 30.49 -6.11
N PHE A 3 -27.08 29.69 -7.16
CA PHE A 3 -27.27 28.25 -7.06
C PHE A 3 -25.92 27.59 -6.76
N TRP A 4 -25.79 27.03 -5.56
CA TRP A 4 -24.72 26.11 -5.22
C TRP A 4 -25.01 24.78 -5.91
N VAL A 5 -24.26 24.43 -6.96
CA VAL A 5 -24.20 23.05 -7.46
C VAL A 5 -23.30 22.28 -6.50
N SER A 6 -23.92 21.48 -5.63
CA SER A 6 -23.25 20.45 -4.87
C SER A 6 -22.69 19.40 -5.84
N ALA A 7 -21.37 19.34 -5.96
CA ALA A 7 -20.70 18.25 -6.66
C ALA A 7 -20.90 16.96 -5.87
N ASN A 8 -21.90 16.19 -6.25
CA ASN A 8 -22.05 14.81 -5.83
C ASN A 8 -21.02 13.98 -6.61
N THR A 9 -19.78 13.93 -6.13
CA THR A 9 -18.73 13.07 -6.67
C THR A 9 -19.07 11.62 -6.35
N ALA A 10 -19.87 11.00 -7.21
CA ALA A 10 -20.06 9.57 -7.22
C ALA A 10 -18.69 8.92 -7.45
N VAL A 11 -18.12 8.35 -6.39
CA VAL A 11 -16.90 7.56 -6.46
C VAL A 11 -17.24 6.30 -7.24
N SER A 12 -16.82 6.22 -8.51
CA SER A 12 -16.98 4.98 -9.29
C SER A 12 -16.31 3.82 -8.53
N PRO A 13 -16.94 2.64 -8.49
CA PRO A 13 -16.33 1.48 -7.83
C PRO A 13 -15.02 1.15 -8.54
N MET A 14 -13.90 1.22 -7.82
CA MET A 14 -12.60 0.86 -8.36
C MET A 14 -12.60 -0.59 -8.84
N THR A 15 -12.03 -0.81 -10.02
CA THR A 15 -11.74 -2.14 -10.55
C THR A 15 -10.65 -2.82 -9.71
N ARG A 16 -10.58 -4.16 -9.78
CA ARG A 16 -9.55 -4.94 -9.06
C ARG A 16 -8.12 -4.52 -9.43
N SER A 17 -7.90 -4.10 -10.67
CA SER A 17 -6.59 -3.61 -11.13
C SER A 17 -6.23 -2.27 -10.49
N GLU A 18 -7.19 -1.35 -10.39
CA GLU A 18 -7.00 -0.06 -9.72
C GLU A 18 -6.74 -0.23 -8.23
N ILE A 19 -7.45 -1.16 -7.57
CA ILE A 19 -7.20 -1.50 -6.16
C ILE A 19 -5.76 -2.00 -5.97
N LYS A 20 -5.28 -2.92 -6.82
CA LYS A 20 -3.90 -3.41 -6.73
C LYS A 20 -2.88 -2.30 -6.95
N ALA A 21 -3.13 -1.38 -7.89
CA ALA A 21 -2.26 -0.25 -8.16
C ALA A 21 -2.22 0.74 -6.97
N ALA A 22 -3.37 1.03 -6.38
CA ALA A 22 -3.47 1.86 -5.17
C ALA A 22 -2.68 1.26 -4.01
N LEU A 23 -2.87 -0.05 -3.75
CA LEU A 23 -2.11 -0.76 -2.71
C LEU A 23 -0.61 -0.76 -2.97
N ALA A 24 -0.17 -0.96 -4.21
CA ALA A 24 1.25 -0.91 -4.56
C ALA A 24 1.86 0.49 -4.32
N SER A 25 1.11 1.55 -4.61
CA SER A 25 1.51 2.93 -4.33
C SER A 25 1.61 3.19 -2.83
N GLU A 26 0.63 2.74 -2.05
CA GLU A 26 0.62 2.84 -0.60
C GLU A 26 1.80 2.10 0.04
N ILE A 27 2.06 0.86 -0.38
CA ILE A 27 3.23 0.08 0.04
C ILE A 27 4.52 0.85 -0.25
N LYS A 28 4.67 1.43 -1.45
CA LYS A 28 5.87 2.21 -1.80
C LYS A 28 6.06 3.39 -0.86
N THR A 29 4.99 4.11 -0.53
CA THR A 29 5.01 5.22 0.42
C THR A 29 5.42 4.76 1.81
N LEU A 30 4.79 3.71 2.33
CA LEU A 30 5.07 3.17 3.67
C LEU A 30 6.50 2.63 3.80
N VAL A 31 7.01 1.94 2.77
CA VAL A 31 8.41 1.49 2.72
C VAL A 31 9.35 2.69 2.75
N GLY A 32 9.06 3.75 1.98
CA GLY A 32 9.85 4.99 2.01
C GLY A 32 9.87 5.63 3.39
N LEU A 33 8.71 5.74 4.05
CA LEU A 33 8.61 6.26 5.42
C LEU A 33 9.41 5.43 6.42
N TYR A 34 9.28 4.10 6.36
CA TYR A 34 10.02 3.20 7.24
C TYR A 34 11.54 3.29 6.99
N HIS A 35 11.96 3.33 5.72
CA HIS A 35 13.35 3.54 5.33
C HIS A 35 13.89 4.85 5.92
N HIS A 36 13.20 5.98 5.72
CA HIS A 36 13.64 7.26 6.25
C HIS A 36 13.74 7.27 7.78
N ARG A 37 12.81 6.62 8.47
CA ARG A 37 12.78 6.55 9.94
C ARG A 37 13.89 5.67 10.52
N THR A 38 14.17 4.52 9.89
CA THR A 38 15.05 3.49 10.46
C THR A 38 16.41 3.38 9.78
N GLN A 39 16.58 4.06 8.65
CA GLN A 39 17.71 3.91 7.72
C GLN A 39 17.86 2.48 7.17
N THR A 40 16.85 1.62 7.34
CA THR A 40 16.85 0.25 6.80
C THR A 40 16.82 0.28 5.26
N PRO A 41 17.73 -0.40 4.55
CA PRO A 41 17.71 -0.43 3.08
C PRO A 41 16.40 -0.98 2.50
N TYR A 42 15.94 -0.40 1.38
CA TYR A 42 14.74 -0.84 0.66
C TYR A 42 14.72 -2.36 0.40
N THR A 43 15.85 -2.91 -0.03
CA THR A 43 16.00 -4.35 -0.32
C THR A 43 15.71 -5.21 0.91
N THR A 44 16.25 -4.82 2.07
CA THR A 44 16.02 -5.52 3.35
C THR A 44 14.56 -5.46 3.77
N ILE A 45 13.90 -4.30 3.62
CA ILE A 45 12.46 -4.15 3.93
C ILE A 45 11.62 -5.08 3.04
N HIS A 46 11.88 -5.10 1.74
CA HIS A 46 11.15 -5.97 0.82
C HIS A 46 11.42 -7.46 1.07
N GLN A 47 12.65 -7.84 1.44
CA GLN A 47 13.01 -9.20 1.83
C GLN A 47 12.27 -9.64 3.09
N GLU A 48 12.26 -8.82 4.13
CA GLU A 48 11.52 -9.10 5.37
C GLU A 48 10.03 -9.32 5.08
N LEU A 49 9.41 -8.43 4.31
CA LEU A 49 8.01 -8.56 3.92
C LEU A 49 7.75 -9.81 3.07
N ASN A 50 8.67 -10.16 2.18
CA ASN A 50 8.58 -11.38 1.37
C ASN A 50 8.61 -12.63 2.25
N GLN A 51 9.53 -12.67 3.22
CA GLN A 51 9.67 -13.78 4.17
C GLN A 51 8.42 -13.93 5.04
N ARG A 52 7.91 -12.84 5.62
CA ARG A 52 6.68 -12.87 6.45
C ARG A 52 5.46 -13.38 5.70
N GLN A 53 5.38 -13.12 4.39
CA GLN A 53 4.24 -13.51 3.56
C GLN A 53 4.45 -14.82 2.80
N GLY A 54 5.64 -15.44 2.89
CA GLY A 54 5.98 -16.64 2.14
C GLY A 54 5.97 -16.45 0.62
N VAL A 55 6.31 -15.24 0.13
CA VAL A 55 6.30 -14.90 -1.31
C VAL A 55 7.69 -14.55 -1.80
N GLN A 56 7.98 -14.88 -3.07
CA GLN A 56 9.27 -14.54 -3.69
C GLN A 56 9.38 -13.06 -4.08
N SER A 57 8.26 -12.42 -4.44
CA SER A 57 8.23 -11.01 -4.84
C SER A 57 6.85 -10.38 -4.63
N GLN A 58 6.82 -9.04 -4.56
CA GLN A 58 5.58 -8.27 -4.54
C GLN A 58 4.75 -8.45 -5.83
N THR A 59 5.40 -8.69 -6.97
CA THR A 59 4.69 -8.88 -8.26
C THR A 59 3.84 -10.14 -8.28
N MET A 60 4.20 -11.16 -7.49
CA MET A 60 3.44 -12.39 -7.33
C MET A 60 2.33 -12.28 -6.26
N CYS A 61 2.23 -11.14 -5.56
CA CYS A 61 1.23 -10.97 -4.52
C CYS A 61 -0.19 -10.83 -5.10
N THR A 62 -1.10 -11.57 -4.50
CA THR A 62 -2.54 -11.35 -4.62
C THR A 62 -2.94 -10.03 -3.96
N GLU A 63 -4.14 -9.53 -4.27
CA GLU A 63 -4.68 -8.33 -3.60
C GLU A 63 -4.71 -8.49 -2.08
N ALA A 64 -5.13 -9.65 -1.57
CA ALA A 64 -5.15 -9.94 -0.14
C ALA A 64 -3.75 -9.86 0.49
N GLN A 65 -2.74 -10.39 -0.21
CA GLN A 65 -1.35 -10.28 0.23
C GLN A 65 -0.84 -8.84 0.18
N LEU A 66 -1.22 -8.03 -0.82
CA LEU A 66 -0.85 -6.61 -0.85
C LEU A 66 -1.48 -5.83 0.31
N ARG A 67 -2.75 -6.10 0.64
CA ARG A 67 -3.43 -5.51 1.83
C ARG A 67 -2.74 -5.91 3.13
N GLU A 68 -2.39 -7.18 3.27
CA GLU A 68 -1.66 -7.66 4.44
C GLU A 68 -0.26 -7.02 4.53
N ARG A 69 0.36 -6.73 3.39
CA ARG A 69 1.67 -6.07 3.34
C ARG A 69 1.61 -4.64 3.87
N VAL A 70 0.53 -3.91 3.55
CA VAL A 70 0.25 -2.58 4.13
C VAL A 70 0.16 -2.68 5.66
N ARG A 71 -0.64 -3.62 6.18
CA ARG A 71 -0.78 -3.83 7.63
C ARG A 71 0.55 -4.17 8.32
N LEU A 72 1.36 -5.05 7.73
CA LEU A 72 2.68 -5.39 8.26
C LEU A 72 3.59 -4.16 8.32
N LEU A 73 3.56 -3.30 7.30
CA LEU A 73 4.33 -2.06 7.29
C LEU A 73 3.84 -1.07 8.35
N GLU A 74 2.53 -0.92 8.53
CA GLU A 74 1.95 -0.10 9.60
C GLU A 74 2.39 -0.60 10.98
N GLN A 75 2.31 -1.91 11.20
CA GLN A 75 2.77 -2.54 12.45
C GLN A 75 4.27 -2.32 12.68
N MET A 76 5.11 -2.46 11.64
CA MET A 76 6.55 -2.19 11.73
C MET A 76 6.86 -0.73 12.06
N MET A 77 6.01 0.20 11.65
CA MET A 77 6.13 1.63 11.99
C MET A 77 5.52 1.99 13.36
N GLY A 78 4.78 1.06 13.97
CA GLY A 78 4.04 1.29 15.22
C GLY A 78 2.82 2.19 15.04
N ARG A 79 2.10 2.07 13.92
CA ARG A 79 0.84 2.77 13.64
C ARG A 79 -0.37 1.85 13.79
#